data_AF-A0A3C0ALC9-F1
#
_entry.id   AF-A0A3C0ALC9-F1
#
_cell.length_a   1.000
_cell.length_b   1.000
_cell.length_c   1.000
_cell.angle_alpha   90.00
_cell.angle_beta   90.00
_cell.angle_gamma   90.00
#
_symmetry.space_group_name_H-M   'P 1'
#
loop_
_entity.id
_entity.type
_entity.pdbx_description
1 polymer ?
#
loop_
_entity_poly.entity_id
_entity_poly.type
_entity_poly.pdbx_seq_one_letter_code
_entity_poly.pdbx_strand_id
1 'polypeptide(L)'
;AKPIATGQLYPAGETPPIQVEAGMRAISVPLESSVDLVDGLIKPGEYVDVHMTPTGMNNDKRMNGGMTLTLFNGVRVIAINRSYTQNSSSRRGTNVTLELTPEQANIMILARDRGEITMSYTPEGKGNGGVAVSSSEKATLYEILGLKSPEKPKEEEPPKPFVVEGYYGSTRSVNKFDRDG
;
A
#
# COMPACT_ATOMS: atom_id res chain seq x y z
N ALA A 1 26.62 13.32 -29.01
CA ALA A 1 25.21 12.90 -29.10
C ALA A 1 25.07 11.86 -30.21
N LYS A 2 24.32 10.77 -30.00
CA LYS A 2 23.95 9.86 -31.10
C LYS A 2 22.69 10.42 -31.79
N PRO A 3 22.63 10.49 -33.14
CA PRO A 3 21.44 10.94 -33.84
C PRO A 3 20.28 9.95 -33.64
N ILE A 4 19.06 10.47 -33.47
CA ILE A 4 17.84 9.64 -33.47
C ILE A 4 17.51 9.33 -34.93
N ALA A 5 17.45 8.05 -35.28
CA ALA A 5 17.06 7.63 -36.62
C ALA A 5 15.53 7.56 -36.76
N THR A 6 14.98 7.83 -37.94
CA THR A 6 13.53 7.75 -38.19
C THR A 6 12.95 6.37 -37.85
N GLY A 7 13.72 5.29 -37.98
CA GLY A 7 13.30 3.94 -37.56
C GLY A 7 13.31 3.69 -36.04
N GLN A 8 13.76 4.65 -35.24
CA GLN A 8 13.66 4.65 -33.77
C GLN A 8 12.43 5.43 -33.27
N LEU A 9 11.66 6.03 -34.18
CA LEU A 9 10.41 6.70 -33.87
C LEU A 9 9.27 5.69 -34.01
N TYR A 10 8.44 5.59 -32.98
CA TYR A 10 7.21 4.81 -33.06
C TYR A 10 6.18 5.57 -33.92
N PRO A 11 5.36 4.85 -34.71
CA PRO A 11 4.20 5.44 -35.39
C PRO A 11 3.32 6.26 -34.45
N ALA A 12 2.63 7.27 -34.98
CA ALA A 12 1.69 8.05 -34.20
C ALA A 12 0.60 7.13 -33.61
N GLY A 13 0.51 7.10 -32.28
CA GLY A 13 -0.42 6.23 -31.53
C GLY A 13 0.21 4.95 -30.97
N GLU A 14 1.45 4.60 -31.37
CA GLU A 14 2.21 3.53 -30.75
C GLU A 14 3.17 4.07 -29.69
N THR A 15 3.19 3.43 -28.53
CA THR A 15 4.17 3.68 -27.48
C THR A 15 5.20 2.56 -27.44
N PRO A 16 6.45 2.83 -27.02
CA PRO A 16 7.41 1.78 -26.76
C PRO A 16 6.82 0.69 -25.87
N PRO A 17 7.16 -0.59 -26.09
CA PRO A 17 6.77 -1.64 -25.17
C PRO A 17 7.37 -1.34 -23.79
N ILE A 18 6.58 -1.56 -22.74
CA ILE A 18 7.05 -1.39 -21.37
C ILE A 18 8.10 -2.48 -21.10
N GLN A 19 9.30 -2.06 -20.70
CA GLN A 19 10.36 -2.97 -20.30
C GLN A 19 10.36 -3.07 -18.77
N VAL A 20 10.14 -4.30 -18.28
CA VAL A 20 10.07 -4.64 -16.86
C VAL A 20 10.90 -5.89 -16.64
N GLU A 21 11.68 -5.95 -15.57
CA GLU A 21 12.45 -7.15 -15.19
C GLU A 21 11.53 -8.35 -14.94
N ALA A 22 12.04 -9.57 -15.20
CA ALA A 22 11.27 -10.79 -15.00
C ALA A 22 10.80 -10.91 -13.54
N GLY A 23 9.51 -11.19 -13.36
CA GLY A 23 8.89 -11.29 -12.03
C GLY A 23 8.47 -9.96 -11.40
N MET A 24 8.76 -8.82 -12.05
CA MET A 24 8.32 -7.50 -11.60
C MET A 24 7.04 -7.05 -12.34
N ARG A 25 6.38 -6.02 -11.81
CA ARG A 25 5.14 -5.43 -12.34
C ARG A 25 5.33 -3.93 -12.55
N ALA A 26 4.80 -3.42 -13.66
CA ALA A 26 4.69 -1.99 -13.90
C ALA A 26 3.40 -1.45 -13.27
N ILE A 27 3.49 -0.49 -12.36
CA ILE A 27 2.34 0.16 -11.74
C ILE A 27 2.40 1.66 -11.98
N SER A 28 1.34 2.22 -12.58
CA SER A 28 1.19 3.66 -12.78
C SER A 28 0.51 4.29 -11.57
N VAL A 29 1.17 5.27 -10.96
CA VAL A 29 0.71 6.01 -9.80
C VAL A 29 0.49 7.47 -10.20
N PRO A 30 -0.74 7.99 -10.08
CA PRO A 30 -0.99 9.41 -10.22
C PRO A 30 -0.48 10.17 -8.99
N LEU A 31 0.22 11.26 -9.23
CA LEU A 31 0.64 12.23 -8.20
C LEU A 31 -0.23 13.47 -8.33
N GLU A 32 -0.65 14.03 -7.19
CA GLU A 32 -1.53 15.21 -7.15
C GLU A 32 -0.79 16.48 -7.57
N SER A 33 0.49 16.58 -7.23
CA SER A 33 1.34 17.70 -7.55
C SER A 33 2.69 17.26 -8.12
N SER A 34 3.29 18.11 -8.96
CA SER A 34 4.63 17.87 -9.47
C SER A 34 5.72 18.06 -8.41
N VAL A 35 5.42 18.65 -7.25
CA VAL A 35 6.33 18.70 -6.08
C VAL A 35 6.38 17.39 -5.31
N ASP A 36 5.40 16.50 -5.49
CA ASP A 36 5.39 15.17 -4.87
C ASP A 36 6.40 14.23 -5.54
N LEU A 37 6.99 14.69 -6.64
CA LEU A 37 8.19 14.19 -7.27
C LEU A 37 9.22 15.31 -7.22
N VAL A 38 10.51 15.01 -7.11
CA VAL A 38 11.55 16.06 -7.25
C VAL A 38 11.50 16.62 -8.68
N ASP A 39 10.77 17.73 -8.86
CA ASP A 39 10.33 18.21 -10.18
C ASP A 39 11.52 18.38 -11.15
N GLY A 40 11.38 17.78 -12.32
CA GLY A 40 12.33 17.89 -13.42
C GLY A 40 13.67 17.17 -13.22
N LEU A 41 13.97 16.63 -12.04
CA LEU A 41 15.24 15.96 -11.77
C LEU A 41 15.16 14.46 -11.97
N ILE A 42 14.07 13.83 -11.51
CA ILE A 42 13.92 12.37 -11.62
C ILE A 42 13.64 11.96 -13.06
N LYS A 43 14.42 11.01 -13.57
CA LYS A 43 14.32 10.48 -14.93
C LYS A 43 13.94 8.99 -14.94
N PRO A 44 13.30 8.49 -16.00
CA PRO A 44 13.18 7.06 -16.23
C PRO A 44 14.56 6.37 -16.15
N GLY A 45 14.63 5.29 -15.38
CA GLY A 45 15.86 4.57 -15.05
C GLY A 45 16.43 4.89 -13.67
N GLU A 46 16.00 5.97 -13.03
CA GLU A 46 16.41 6.33 -11.67
C GLU A 46 15.55 5.66 -10.60
N TYR A 47 15.99 5.75 -9.35
CA TYR A 47 15.38 5.10 -8.20
C TYR A 47 14.79 6.13 -7.24
N VAL A 48 13.66 5.77 -6.65
CA VAL A 48 12.95 6.61 -5.69
C VAL A 48 12.50 5.79 -4.49
N ASP A 49 12.40 6.44 -3.34
CA ASP A 49 11.64 5.93 -2.20
C ASP A 49 10.20 6.41 -2.33
N VAL A 50 9.26 5.55 -1.97
CA VAL A 50 7.83 5.83 -2.03
C VAL A 50 7.30 5.97 -0.63
N HIS A 51 6.61 7.08 -0.37
CA HIS A 51 6.01 7.41 0.91
C HIS A 51 4.50 7.51 0.79
N MET A 52 3.81 7.18 1.87
CA MET A 52 2.36 7.32 2.01
C MET A 52 2.03 8.12 3.26
N THR A 53 1.20 9.13 3.09
CA THR A 53 0.53 9.84 4.18
C THR A 53 -0.93 9.41 4.20
N PRO A 54 -1.37 8.59 5.19
CA PRO A 54 -2.73 8.08 5.19
C PRO A 54 -3.77 9.19 5.39
N THR A 55 -4.90 9.10 4.68
CA THR A 55 -6.01 10.06 4.76
C THR A 55 -7.23 9.44 5.43
N GLY A 56 -8.14 10.26 5.95
CA GLY A 56 -9.41 9.79 6.54
C GLY A 56 -9.28 9.08 7.90
N MET A 57 -8.14 9.18 8.58
CA MET A 57 -7.89 8.55 9.90
C MET A 57 -8.09 9.48 11.10
N ASN A 58 -8.77 10.62 10.92
CA ASN A 58 -8.88 11.69 11.92
C ASN A 58 -9.53 11.23 13.26
N ASN A 59 -10.25 10.10 13.25
CA ASN A 59 -10.89 9.55 14.45
C ASN A 59 -9.98 8.60 15.25
N ASP A 60 -8.82 8.20 14.71
CA ASP A 60 -7.87 7.35 15.44
C ASP A 60 -6.91 8.22 16.25
N LYS A 61 -7.01 8.16 17.57
CA LYS A 61 -6.13 8.90 18.49
C LYS A 61 -4.64 8.62 18.27
N ARG A 62 -4.28 7.46 17.71
CA ARG A 62 -2.89 7.10 17.38
C ARG A 62 -2.33 7.88 16.20
N MET A 63 -3.20 8.39 15.33
CA MET A 63 -2.85 9.16 14.12
C MET A 63 -3.02 10.66 14.33
N ASN A 64 -3.33 11.08 15.56
CA ASN A 64 -3.63 12.47 15.90
C ASN A 64 -2.31 13.27 15.94
N GLY A 65 -1.99 13.94 14.83
CA GLY A 65 -0.70 14.58 14.58
C GLY A 65 -0.16 14.37 13.16
N GLY A 66 -0.80 13.50 12.37
CA GLY A 66 -0.33 13.11 11.04
C GLY A 66 0.77 12.05 11.10
N MET A 67 0.85 11.22 10.07
CA MET A 67 1.87 10.19 9.95
C MET A 67 2.22 10.00 8.49
N THR A 68 3.51 9.80 8.19
CA THR A 68 4.00 9.40 6.88
C THR A 68 4.83 8.13 7.04
N LEU A 69 4.63 7.18 6.14
CA LEU A 69 5.33 5.90 6.12
C LEU A 69 6.10 5.77 4.83
N THR A 70 7.34 5.30 4.91
CA THR A 70 8.07 4.85 3.73
C THR A 70 7.59 3.45 3.37
N LEU A 71 6.97 3.31 2.21
CA LEU A 71 6.45 2.05 1.72
C LEU A 71 7.53 1.20 1.09
N PHE A 72 8.35 1.80 0.23
CA PHE A 72 9.40 1.11 -0.53
C PHE A 72 10.63 2.00 -0.60
N ASN A 73 11.81 1.36 -0.58
CA ASN A 73 13.07 2.08 -0.77
C ASN A 73 13.69 1.70 -2.12
N GLY A 74 14.13 2.69 -2.88
CA GLY A 74 14.90 2.52 -4.11
C GLY A 74 14.17 1.68 -5.15
N VAL A 75 12.92 2.01 -5.47
CA VAL A 75 12.15 1.41 -6.57
C VAL A 75 12.43 2.16 -7.87
N ARG A 76 12.53 1.41 -8.98
CA ARG A 76 12.93 1.98 -10.27
C ARG A 76 11.74 2.67 -10.93
N VAL A 77 11.96 3.90 -11.38
CA VAL A 77 11.03 4.63 -12.24
C VAL A 77 11.23 4.18 -13.68
N ILE A 78 10.18 3.70 -14.34
CA ILE A 78 10.27 3.24 -15.74
C ILE A 78 9.67 4.24 -16.73
N ALA A 79 8.71 5.07 -16.30
CA ALA A 79 8.15 6.11 -17.13
C ALA A 79 7.60 7.27 -16.29
N ILE A 80 7.63 8.48 -16.85
CA ILE A 80 7.02 9.67 -16.26
C ILE A 80 6.20 10.35 -17.35
N ASN A 81 4.89 10.39 -17.15
CA ASN A 81 3.94 10.98 -18.07
C ASN A 81 3.34 12.23 -17.44
N ARG A 82 3.68 13.40 -17.99
CA ARG A 82 3.15 14.70 -17.54
C ARG A 82 2.06 15.14 -18.50
N SER A 83 0.84 15.29 -18.02
CA SER A 83 -0.22 15.88 -18.84
C SER A 83 -0.08 17.39 -18.82
N TYR A 84 0.21 17.99 -19.97
CA TYR A 84 0.16 19.44 -20.15
C TYR A 84 -1.20 19.81 -20.71
N THR A 85 -2.11 20.20 -19.83
CA THR A 85 -3.37 20.82 -20.24
C THR A 85 -3.14 22.29 -20.50
N GLN A 86 -3.58 22.79 -21.66
CA GLN A 86 -3.28 24.13 -22.16
C GLN A 86 -4.07 25.25 -21.46
N ASN A 87 -4.97 24.90 -20.54
CA ASN A 87 -5.73 25.85 -19.73
C ASN A 87 -4.97 26.15 -18.43
N SER A 88 -4.70 27.44 -18.18
CA SER A 88 -3.97 27.95 -17.00
C SER A 88 -4.60 27.59 -15.64
N SER A 89 -5.83 27.07 -15.63
CA SER A 89 -6.58 26.68 -14.42
C SER A 89 -6.59 25.17 -14.14
N SER A 90 -5.98 24.35 -15.00
CA SER A 90 -6.00 22.89 -14.85
C SER A 90 -4.72 22.36 -14.19
N ARG A 91 -4.88 21.64 -13.08
CA ARG A 91 -3.78 21.04 -12.31
C ARG A 91 -2.98 20.10 -13.21
N ARG A 92 -1.65 20.26 -13.20
CA ARG A 92 -0.73 19.39 -13.94
C ARG A 92 -0.67 18.03 -13.26
N GLY A 93 -1.39 17.05 -13.80
CA GLY A 93 -1.26 15.65 -13.38
C GLY A 93 0.10 15.08 -13.80
N THR A 94 0.81 14.48 -12.84
CA THR A 94 2.03 13.71 -13.11
C THR A 94 1.75 12.24 -12.82
N ASN A 95 1.89 11.38 -13.81
CA ASN A 95 1.81 9.94 -13.64
C ASN A 95 3.22 9.36 -13.66
N VAL A 96 3.59 8.62 -12.62
CA VAL A 96 4.86 7.91 -12.54
C VAL A 96 4.58 6.42 -12.63
N THR A 97 5.28 5.73 -13.52
CA THR A 97 5.24 4.27 -13.60
C THR A 97 6.45 3.70 -12.89
N LEU A 98 6.20 2.82 -11.92
CA LEU A 98 7.21 2.17 -11.10
C LEU A 98 7.32 0.69 -11.47
N GLU A 99 8.53 0.15 -11.40
CA GLU A 99 8.80 -1.28 -11.44
C GLU A 99 8.83 -1.83 -10.00
N LEU A 100 7.84 -2.67 -9.68
CA LEU A 100 7.57 -3.16 -8.33
C LEU A 100 7.50 -4.70 -8.30
N THR A 101 7.80 -5.31 -7.16
CA THR A 101 7.50 -6.74 -6.97
C THR A 101 5.98 -6.98 -6.93
N PRO A 102 5.49 -8.22 -7.09
CA PRO A 102 4.05 -8.52 -6.95
C PRO A 102 3.46 -8.08 -5.61
N GLU A 103 4.23 -8.23 -4.53
CA GLU A 103 3.89 -7.80 -3.17
C GLU A 103 3.80 -6.29 -3.06
N GLN A 104 4.84 -5.58 -3.51
CA GLN A 104 4.87 -4.11 -3.53
C GLN A 104 3.73 -3.54 -4.38
N ALA A 105 3.38 -4.18 -5.50
CA ALA A 105 2.26 -3.75 -6.33
C ALA A 105 0.93 -3.77 -5.57
N ASN A 106 0.67 -4.81 -4.76
CA ASN A 106 -0.54 -4.89 -3.95
C ASN A 106 -0.57 -3.83 -2.85
N ILE A 107 0.56 -3.61 -2.18
CA ILE A 107 0.72 -2.53 -1.19
C ILE A 107 0.45 -1.17 -1.83
N MET A 108 1.03 -0.92 -3.01
CA MET A 108 0.91 0.36 -3.72
C MET A 108 -0.53 0.68 -4.13
N ILE A 109 -1.27 -0.33 -4.62
CA ILE A 109 -2.68 -0.17 -5.02
C ILE A 109 -3.50 0.26 -3.81
N LEU A 110 -3.37 -0.44 -2.67
CA LEU A 110 -4.11 -0.10 -1.47
C LEU A 110 -3.67 1.26 -0.89
N ALA A 111 -2.37 1.53 -0.87
CA ALA A 111 -1.83 2.78 -0.34
C ALA A 111 -2.37 4.00 -1.11
N ARG A 112 -2.37 3.94 -2.45
CA ARG A 112 -2.96 4.98 -3.30
C ARG A 112 -4.42 5.26 -2.96
N ASP A 113 -5.20 4.22 -2.66
CA ASP A 113 -6.62 4.38 -2.37
C ASP A 113 -6.89 4.91 -0.96
N ARG A 114 -5.89 4.85 -0.06
CA ARG A 114 -6.03 5.14 1.38
C ARG A 114 -5.17 6.30 1.88
N GLY A 115 -4.42 6.94 0.99
CA GLY A 115 -3.48 7.98 1.37
C GLY A 115 -2.90 8.73 0.18
N GLU A 116 -2.25 9.85 0.50
CA GLU A 116 -1.48 10.63 -0.45
C GLU A 116 -0.10 9.98 -0.65
N ILE A 117 0.37 9.93 -1.89
CA ILE A 117 1.65 9.31 -2.25
C ILE A 117 2.65 10.40 -2.61
N THR A 118 3.84 10.31 -2.02
CA THR A 118 4.97 11.20 -2.30
C THR A 118 6.20 10.37 -2.60
N MET A 119 7.10 10.88 -3.43
CA MET A 119 8.33 10.18 -3.84
C MET A 119 9.56 11.04 -3.58
N SER A 120 10.62 10.44 -3.04
CA SER A 120 11.93 11.07 -2.89
C SER A 120 12.98 10.37 -3.73
N TYR A 121 13.94 11.11 -4.30
CA TYR A 121 15.04 10.53 -5.07
C TYR A 121 15.99 9.73 -4.16
N THR A 122 16.40 8.54 -4.62
CA THR A 122 17.29 7.62 -3.90
C THR A 122 18.63 7.52 -4.61
N PRO A 123 19.64 8.31 -4.22
CA PRO A 123 20.96 8.27 -4.85
C PRO A 123 21.69 6.94 -4.67
N GLU A 124 21.31 6.14 -3.66
CA GLU A 124 21.87 4.83 -3.37
C GLU A 124 21.46 3.75 -4.39
N GLY A 125 20.43 4.03 -5.21
CA GLY A 125 19.95 3.13 -6.26
C GLY A 125 18.92 2.11 -5.78
N LYS A 126 18.99 0.87 -6.30
CA LYS A 126 18.01 -0.19 -6.04
C LYS A 126 18.02 -0.57 -4.56
N GLY A 127 16.88 -0.42 -3.89
CA GLY A 127 16.69 -0.81 -2.51
C GLY A 127 15.96 -2.14 -2.36
N ASN A 128 16.13 -2.76 -1.19
CA ASN A 128 15.40 -3.98 -0.79
C ASN A 128 14.39 -3.71 0.34
N GLY A 129 14.20 -2.43 0.68
CA GLY A 129 13.31 -2.01 1.76
C GLY A 129 11.84 -2.03 1.34
N GLY A 130 10.96 -2.38 2.28
CA GLY A 130 9.53 -2.47 2.03
C GLY A 130 8.72 -2.65 3.31
N VAL A 131 7.42 -2.39 3.23
CA VAL A 131 6.46 -2.79 4.27
C VAL A 131 6.39 -4.32 4.32
N ALA A 132 6.56 -4.89 5.52
CA ALA A 132 6.33 -6.31 5.74
C ALA A 132 4.83 -6.63 5.71
N VAL A 133 4.41 -7.49 4.79
CA VAL A 133 3.04 -8.03 4.75
C VAL A 133 3.04 -9.54 4.95
N SER A 134 1.93 -10.10 5.44
CA SER A 134 1.82 -11.54 5.70
C SER A 134 1.71 -12.41 4.44
N SER A 135 1.39 -11.82 3.29
CA SER A 135 1.22 -12.50 2.02
C SER A 135 1.60 -11.59 0.85
N SER A 136 2.29 -12.12 -0.16
CA SER A 136 2.61 -11.38 -1.38
C SER A 136 1.37 -11.06 -2.24
N GLU A 137 0.26 -11.76 -2.03
CA GLU A 137 -0.98 -11.60 -2.81
C GLU A 137 -1.99 -10.64 -2.16
N LYS A 138 -1.77 -10.26 -0.90
CA LYS A 138 -2.71 -9.43 -0.13
C LYS A 138 -1.97 -8.41 0.72
N ALA A 139 -2.46 -7.18 0.71
CA ALA A 139 -2.03 -6.15 1.63
C ALA A 139 -3.24 -5.65 2.41
N THR A 140 -3.09 -5.47 3.72
CA THR A 140 -4.09 -4.80 4.55
C THR A 140 -3.56 -3.47 5.06
N LEU A 141 -4.48 -2.54 5.33
CA LEU A 141 -4.10 -1.23 5.86
C LEU A 141 -3.47 -1.36 7.25
N TYR A 142 -3.90 -2.33 8.07
CA TYR A 142 -3.29 -2.57 9.37
C TYR A 142 -1.81 -2.98 9.24
N GLU A 143 -1.48 -3.88 8.32
CA GLU A 143 -0.09 -4.28 8.06
C GLU A 143 0.76 -3.10 7.55
N ILE A 144 0.23 -2.33 6.59
CA ILE A 144 0.92 -1.14 6.05
C ILE A 144 1.24 -0.14 7.16
N LEU A 145 0.29 0.08 8.08
CA LEU A 145 0.46 1.00 9.19
C LEU A 145 1.24 0.39 10.37
N GLY A 146 1.70 -0.86 10.29
CA GLY A 146 2.36 -1.56 11.40
C GLY A 146 1.46 -1.78 12.62
N LEU A 147 0.13 -1.80 12.43
CA LEU A 147 -0.86 -1.98 13.47
C LEU A 147 -1.22 -3.46 13.62
N LYS A 148 -1.54 -3.88 14.85
CA LYS A 148 -2.13 -5.21 15.07
C LYS A 148 -3.48 -5.28 14.35
N SER A 149 -3.61 -6.21 13.41
CA SER A 149 -4.91 -6.56 12.83
C SER A 149 -5.86 -6.99 13.95
N PRO A 150 -7.14 -6.58 13.92
CA PRO A 150 -8.10 -7.11 14.86
C PRO A 150 -8.12 -8.63 14.71
N GLU A 151 -7.81 -9.36 15.79
CA GLU A 151 -8.07 -10.80 15.82
C GLU A 151 -9.53 -11.00 15.45
N LYS A 152 -9.82 -11.92 14.52
CA LYS A 152 -11.20 -12.36 14.27
C LYS A 152 -11.84 -12.56 15.65
N PRO A 153 -13.05 -12.02 15.92
CA PRO A 153 -13.71 -12.24 17.18
C PRO A 153 -13.64 -13.73 17.47
N LYS A 154 -12.98 -14.11 18.57
CA LYS A 154 -13.10 -15.48 19.09
C LYS A 154 -14.60 -15.66 19.23
N GLU A 155 -15.16 -16.52 18.39
CA GLU A 155 -16.51 -17.03 18.58
C GLU A 155 -16.54 -17.46 20.05
N GLU A 156 -17.28 -16.72 20.89
CA GLU A 156 -17.28 -16.97 22.33
C GLU A 156 -17.68 -18.43 22.48
N GLU A 157 -16.72 -19.30 22.83
CA GLU A 157 -17.03 -20.70 23.10
C GLU A 157 -18.20 -20.66 24.08
N PRO A 158 -19.33 -21.32 23.76
CA PRO A 158 -20.50 -21.25 24.62
C PRO A 158 -20.04 -21.56 26.05
N PRO A 159 -20.45 -20.74 27.04
CA PRO A 159 -19.93 -20.87 28.39
C PRO A 159 -20.05 -22.32 28.83
N LYS A 160 -18.93 -22.90 29.26
CA LYS A 160 -18.89 -24.31 29.63
C LYS A 160 -19.97 -24.56 30.67
N PRO A 161 -20.78 -25.61 30.51
CA PRO A 161 -21.85 -25.88 31.45
C PRO A 161 -21.26 -26.12 32.83
N PHE A 162 -21.85 -25.48 33.84
CA PHE A 162 -21.40 -25.63 35.22
C PHE A 162 -22.39 -26.49 35.99
N VAL A 163 -21.84 -27.31 36.89
CA VAL A 163 -22.60 -28.22 37.74
C VAL A 163 -22.65 -27.61 39.13
N VAL A 164 -23.86 -27.44 39.66
CA VAL A 164 -24.09 -27.05 41.05
C VAL A 164 -24.51 -28.28 41.84
N GLU A 165 -23.74 -28.60 42.87
CA GLU A 165 -24.12 -29.63 43.84
C GLU A 165 -24.72 -28.99 45.08
N GLY A 166 -26.00 -29.25 45.32
CA GLY A 166 -26.70 -28.85 46.53
C GLY A 166 -26.77 -30.00 47.52
N TYR A 167 -26.40 -29.75 48.77
CA TYR A 167 -26.54 -30.70 49.87
C TYR A 167 -27.64 -30.22 50.81
N TYR A 168 -28.72 -31.01 50.93
CA TYR A 168 -29.84 -30.74 51.84
C TYR A 168 -29.98 -31.91 52.81
N GLY A 169 -29.49 -31.73 54.05
CA GLY A 169 -29.45 -32.81 55.04
C GLY A 169 -28.57 -33.97 54.58
N SER A 170 -29.10 -35.19 54.55
CA SER A 170 -28.41 -36.39 54.04
C SER A 170 -28.54 -36.58 52.52
N THR A 171 -29.21 -35.68 51.81
CA THR A 171 -29.53 -35.84 50.38
C THR A 171 -28.62 -34.94 49.53
N ARG A 172 -27.96 -35.51 48.53
CA ARG A 172 -27.17 -34.80 47.51
C ARG A 172 -28.02 -34.60 46.25
N SER A 173 -28.08 -33.36 45.75
CA SER A 173 -28.68 -33.00 44.47
C SER A 173 -27.61 -32.41 43.56
N VAL A 174 -27.57 -32.85 42.30
CA VAL A 174 -26.62 -32.38 41.29
C VAL A 174 -27.42 -31.79 40.14
N ASN A 175 -27.28 -30.48 39.90
CA ASN A 175 -27.97 -29.78 38.81
C ASN A 175 -26.93 -29.26 37.82
N LYS A 176 -27.07 -29.63 36.54
CA LYS A 176 -26.23 -29.16 35.44
C LYS A 176 -26.98 -28.04 34.71
N PHE A 177 -26.36 -26.89 34.56
CA PHE A 177 -26.95 -25.74 33.89
C PHE A 177 -26.25 -25.49 32.55
N ASP A 178 -27.01 -25.64 31.48
CA ASP A 178 -26.62 -25.27 30.12
C ASP A 178 -27.41 -24.00 29.72
N ARG A 179 -26.90 -23.19 28.78
CA ARG A 179 -27.51 -21.88 28.42
C ARG A 179 -28.90 -22.02 27.76
N ASP A 180 -29.28 -23.22 27.33
CA ASP A 180 -30.52 -23.51 26.61
C ASP A 180 -31.69 -23.98 27.51
N GLY A 181 -31.50 -24.01 28.84
CA GLY A 181 -32.55 -24.36 29.81
C GLY A 181 -32.41 -25.77 30.38
#